data_AF-O24921-F1
#
_entry.id   AF-O24921-F1
#
_cell.length_a   1.000
_cell.length_b   1.000
_cell.length_c   1.000
_cell.angle_alpha   90.00
_cell.angle_beta   90.00
_cell.angle_gamma   90.00
#
_symmetry.space_group_name_H-M   'P 1'
#
loop_
_entity.id
_entity.type
_entity.pdbx_description
1 polymer ?
#
loop_
_entity_poly.entity_id
_entity_poly.type
_entity_poly.pdbx_seq_one_letter_code
_entity_poly.pdbx_strand_id
1 'polypeptide(L)'
;MPKPKKNTLPCSLSVKMSYFMRFLIKWRTRSLSHKMMTLIQILSILALASKASEDLEEQLKKIKDYIYRTLNAKIASDVYNRVLILVNEYCTNEELFDKESVKISDLLIQDIQLYALVDEMLKEDKYQVQHTILKGIIKRKYDEAYSLNSEDRILLEYQERLLEHSHASFSNKKFK
;
A
#
# COMPACT_ATOMS: atom_id res chain seq x y z
N MET A 1 -37.82 1.12 -13.36
CA MET A 1 -36.46 1.54 -12.96
C MET A 1 -35.49 0.44 -13.33
N PRO A 2 -34.52 0.66 -14.24
CA PRO A 2 -33.48 -0.32 -14.47
C PRO A 2 -32.66 -0.45 -13.18
N LYS A 3 -32.55 -1.67 -12.65
CA LYS A 3 -31.67 -1.94 -11.50
C LYS A 3 -30.27 -1.47 -11.91
N PRO A 4 -29.56 -0.66 -11.10
CA PRO A 4 -28.19 -0.29 -11.43
C PRO A 4 -27.42 -1.60 -11.67
N LYS A 5 -26.73 -1.68 -12.81
CA LYS A 5 -25.78 -2.77 -13.04
C LYS A 5 -24.93 -2.84 -11.78
N LYS A 6 -24.97 -3.96 -11.07
CA LYS A 6 -24.12 -4.13 -9.91
C LYS A 6 -22.69 -4.12 -10.46
N ASN A 7 -21.96 -3.04 -10.19
CA ASN A 7 -20.56 -2.90 -10.55
C ASN A 7 -19.76 -3.83 -9.63
N THR A 8 -19.80 -5.13 -9.97
CA THR A 8 -19.09 -6.19 -9.27
C THR A 8 -17.86 -6.55 -10.08
N LEU A 9 -16.71 -6.58 -9.41
CA LEU A 9 -15.50 -7.10 -10.03
C LEU A 9 -15.66 -8.61 -10.28
N PRO A 10 -15.05 -9.16 -11.33
CA PRO A 10 -15.07 -10.59 -11.61
C PRO A 10 -14.16 -11.34 -10.62
N CYS A 11 -14.61 -11.49 -9.37
CA CYS A 11 -13.92 -12.28 -8.36
C CYS A 11 -14.82 -13.42 -7.86
N SER A 12 -14.29 -14.63 -7.84
CA SER A 12 -14.91 -15.76 -7.14
C SER A 12 -14.13 -16.07 -5.87
N LEU A 13 -14.46 -15.39 -4.77
CA LEU A 13 -13.94 -15.79 -3.46
C LEU A 13 -14.79 -16.95 -2.92
N SER A 14 -14.18 -18.12 -2.78
CA SER A 14 -14.81 -19.31 -2.22
C SER A 14 -15.13 -19.19 -0.72
N VAL A 15 -14.53 -18.20 -0.04
CA VAL A 15 -14.61 -18.05 1.41
C VAL A 15 -15.95 -17.42 1.82
N LYS A 16 -16.95 -18.28 2.08
CA LYS A 16 -18.23 -17.86 2.69
C LYS A 16 -18.05 -17.57 4.18
N MET A 17 -17.84 -16.31 4.54
CA MET A 17 -17.84 -15.87 5.95
C MET A 17 -19.23 -15.45 6.41
N SER A 18 -19.70 -16.05 7.50
CA SER A 18 -20.92 -15.63 8.20
C SER A 18 -20.84 -14.17 8.64
N TYR A 19 -21.97 -13.46 8.62
CA TYR A 19 -22.06 -12.05 9.01
C TYR A 19 -21.52 -11.80 10.42
N PHE A 20 -21.84 -12.70 11.37
CA PHE A 20 -21.35 -12.62 12.75
C PHE A 20 -19.83 -12.74 12.83
N MET A 21 -19.24 -13.67 12.06
CA MET A 21 -17.79 -13.85 12.02
C MET A 21 -17.09 -12.62 11.45
N ARG A 22 -17.66 -12.00 10.40
CA ARG A 22 -17.13 -10.74 9.87
C ARG A 22 -17.12 -9.66 10.94
N PHE A 23 -18.24 -9.47 11.64
CA PHE A 23 -18.34 -8.47 12.70
C PHE A 23 -17.29 -8.69 13.80
N LEU A 24 -17.13 -9.93 14.25
CA LEU A 24 -16.16 -10.32 15.27
C LEU A 24 -14.71 -10.04 14.84
N ILE A 25 -14.35 -10.31 13.59
CA ILE A 25 -13.03 -9.99 13.05
C ILE A 25 -12.83 -8.48 12.90
N LYS A 26 -13.83 -7.73 12.41
CA LYS A 26 -13.78 -6.26 12.36
C LYS A 26 -13.56 -5.68 13.76
N TRP A 27 -14.20 -6.27 14.76
CA TRP A 27 -14.05 -5.86 16.16
C TRP A 27 -12.65 -6.13 16.69
N ARG A 28 -12.13 -7.37 16.54
CA ARG A 28 -10.78 -7.73 17.00
C ARG A 28 -9.71 -6.84 16.35
N THR A 29 -9.83 -6.61 15.06
CA THR A 29 -8.88 -5.79 14.29
C THR A 29 -9.02 -4.29 14.54
N ARG A 30 -10.10 -3.81 15.18
CA ARG A 30 -10.29 -2.39 15.52
C ARG A 30 -9.26 -1.86 16.52
N SER A 31 -8.71 -2.76 17.36
CA SER A 31 -7.68 -2.43 18.34
C SER A 31 -6.26 -2.40 17.77
N LEU A 32 -6.08 -2.78 16.50
CA LEU A 32 -4.77 -2.76 15.86
C LEU A 32 -4.33 -1.33 15.56
N SER A 33 -3.02 -1.12 15.52
CA SER A 33 -2.43 0.18 15.23
C SER A 33 -2.79 0.67 13.83
N HIS A 34 -2.72 2.00 13.62
CA HIS A 34 -2.94 2.60 12.30
C HIS A 34 -2.05 1.98 11.22
N LYS A 35 -0.77 1.72 11.54
CA LYS A 35 0.18 1.06 10.62
C LYS A 35 -0.33 -0.31 10.15
N MET A 36 -0.90 -1.10 11.05
CA MET A 36 -1.45 -2.42 10.70
C MET A 36 -2.69 -2.31 9.82
N MET A 37 -3.54 -1.31 10.09
CA MET A 37 -4.70 -1.03 9.24
C MET A 37 -4.29 -0.60 7.83
N THR A 38 -3.26 0.23 7.70
CA THR A 38 -2.67 0.59 6.40
C THR A 38 -2.15 -0.64 5.67
N LEU A 39 -1.39 -1.50 6.35
CA LEU A 39 -0.89 -2.76 5.78
C LEU A 39 -2.03 -3.65 5.28
N ILE A 40 -3.09 -3.82 6.09
CA ILE A 40 -4.29 -4.58 5.71
C ILE A 40 -4.89 -4.00 4.42
N GLN A 41 -5.07 -2.68 4.34
CA GLN A 41 -5.66 -2.04 3.16
C GLN A 41 -4.80 -2.21 1.91
N ILE A 42 -3.48 -2.01 2.01
CA ILE A 42 -2.55 -2.16 0.89
C ILE A 42 -2.60 -3.60 0.37
N LEU A 43 -2.49 -4.60 1.26
CA LEU A 43 -2.54 -6.01 0.87
C LEU A 43 -3.87 -6.38 0.22
N SER A 44 -5.00 -5.86 0.72
CA SER A 44 -6.31 -6.12 0.13
C SER A 44 -6.46 -5.53 -1.28
N ILE A 45 -5.90 -4.37 -1.55
CA ILE A 45 -5.91 -3.78 -2.90
C ILE A 45 -4.97 -4.56 -3.83
N LEU A 46 -3.76 -4.89 -3.36
CA LEU A 46 -2.78 -5.66 -4.13
C LEU A 46 -3.26 -7.07 -4.48
N ALA A 47 -4.07 -7.70 -3.61
CA ALA A 47 -4.70 -8.98 -3.91
C ALA A 47 -5.52 -8.95 -5.21
N LEU A 48 -6.10 -7.80 -5.53
CA LEU A 48 -6.94 -7.58 -6.71
C LEU A 48 -6.20 -6.90 -7.87
N ALA A 49 -4.87 -6.74 -7.76
CA ALA A 49 -4.09 -6.03 -8.78
C ALA A 49 -4.18 -6.69 -10.15
N SER A 50 -4.27 -8.03 -10.24
CA SER A 50 -4.29 -8.71 -11.53
C SER A 50 -5.67 -8.71 -12.22
N LYS A 51 -6.76 -8.32 -11.53
CA LYS A 51 -8.18 -8.43 -11.95
C LYS A 51 -8.63 -9.83 -12.43
N ALA A 52 -7.72 -10.77 -12.68
CA ALA A 52 -8.02 -12.13 -13.09
C ALA A 52 -8.37 -12.98 -11.87
N SER A 53 -9.49 -13.69 -11.92
CA SER A 53 -9.96 -14.52 -10.82
C SER A 53 -9.02 -15.68 -10.49
N GLU A 54 -8.36 -16.26 -11.51
CA GLU A 54 -7.44 -17.39 -11.35
C GLU A 54 -6.19 -17.01 -10.53
N ASP A 55 -5.73 -15.76 -10.67
CA ASP A 55 -4.58 -15.24 -9.93
C ASP A 55 -4.91 -14.83 -8.50
N LEU A 56 -6.20 -14.62 -8.18
CA LEU A 56 -6.60 -14.11 -6.87
C LEU A 56 -6.25 -15.10 -5.75
N GLU A 57 -6.45 -16.40 -5.98
CA GLU A 57 -6.11 -17.43 -4.98
C GLU A 57 -4.60 -17.48 -4.72
N GLU A 58 -3.79 -17.34 -5.77
CA GLU A 58 -2.34 -17.32 -5.65
C GLU A 58 -1.85 -16.06 -4.94
N GLN A 59 -2.42 -14.89 -5.27
CA GLN A 59 -2.15 -13.63 -4.56
C GLN A 59 -2.54 -13.72 -3.09
N LEU A 60 -3.71 -14.27 -2.78
CA LEU A 60 -4.15 -14.46 -1.39
C LEU A 60 -3.26 -15.43 -0.61
N LYS A 61 -2.74 -16.47 -1.27
CA LYS A 61 -1.77 -17.40 -0.66
C LYS A 61 -0.45 -16.67 -0.37
N LYS A 62 0.07 -15.90 -1.31
CA LYS A 62 1.27 -15.09 -1.13
C LYS A 62 1.13 -14.06 0.01
N ILE A 63 0.00 -13.38 0.05
CA ILE A 63 -0.34 -12.44 1.13
C ILE A 63 -0.40 -13.15 2.48
N LYS A 64 -0.98 -14.34 2.53
CA LYS A 64 -1.00 -15.16 3.75
C LYS A 64 0.42 -15.47 4.20
N ASP A 65 1.26 -15.99 3.31
CA ASP A 65 2.63 -16.37 3.64
C ASP A 65 3.45 -15.17 4.12
N TYR A 66 3.28 -14.00 3.47
CA TYR A 66 3.87 -12.74 3.90
C TYR A 66 3.44 -12.34 5.32
N ILE A 67 2.13 -12.36 5.60
CA ILE A 67 1.56 -11.99 6.90
C ILE A 67 2.10 -12.91 8.00
N TYR A 68 2.10 -14.23 7.77
CA TYR A 68 2.52 -15.21 8.78
C TYR A 68 4.04 -15.23 9.00
N ARG A 69 4.84 -14.82 8.01
CA ARG A 69 6.28 -14.64 8.16
C ARG A 69 6.63 -13.36 8.91
N THR A 70 5.85 -12.29 8.74
CA THR A 70 6.18 -10.95 9.24
C THR A 70 5.55 -10.66 10.60
N LEU A 71 4.40 -11.26 10.90
CA LEU A 71 3.63 -10.99 12.11
C LEU A 71 3.57 -12.20 13.04
N ASN A 72 3.39 -11.93 14.33
CA ASN A 72 3.13 -12.97 15.32
C ASN A 72 1.87 -13.76 14.96
N ALA A 73 1.93 -15.10 15.09
CA ALA A 73 0.86 -16.02 14.67
C ALA A 73 -0.54 -15.65 15.20
N LYS A 74 -0.63 -15.12 16.42
CA LYS A 74 -1.90 -14.67 17.03
C LYS A 74 -2.55 -13.53 16.22
N ILE A 75 -1.76 -12.55 15.80
CA ILE A 75 -2.23 -11.36 15.07
C ILE A 75 -2.35 -11.67 13.58
N ALA A 76 -1.44 -12.49 13.04
CA ALA A 76 -1.40 -12.89 11.63
C ALA A 76 -2.75 -13.46 11.14
N SER A 77 -3.39 -14.31 11.95
CA SER A 77 -4.70 -14.87 11.61
C SER A 77 -5.78 -13.80 11.49
N ASP A 78 -5.87 -12.87 12.46
CA ASP A 78 -6.85 -11.80 12.43
C ASP A 78 -6.61 -10.81 11.29
N VAL A 79 -5.35 -10.49 11.00
CA VAL A 79 -4.93 -9.62 9.88
C VAL A 79 -5.30 -10.26 8.55
N TYR A 80 -4.98 -11.53 8.34
CA TYR A 80 -5.31 -12.24 7.11
C TYR A 80 -6.83 -12.35 6.91
N ASN A 81 -7.56 -12.69 7.96
CA ASN A 81 -9.03 -12.73 7.92
C ASN A 81 -9.62 -11.36 7.58
N ARG A 82 -9.00 -10.28 8.06
CA ARG A 82 -9.43 -8.91 7.73
C ARG A 82 -9.17 -8.56 6.27
N VAL A 83 -8.05 -9.01 5.71
CA VAL A 83 -7.76 -8.88 4.27
C VAL A 83 -8.84 -9.57 3.45
N LEU A 84 -9.19 -10.82 3.78
CA LEU A 84 -10.25 -11.57 3.08
C LEU A 84 -11.60 -10.84 3.10
N ILE A 85 -11.95 -10.23 4.24
CA ILE A 85 -13.18 -9.43 4.34
C ILE A 85 -13.15 -8.24 3.39
N LEU A 86 -12.05 -7.49 3.36
CA LEU A 86 -11.93 -6.31 2.49
C LEU A 86 -11.91 -6.69 1.02
N VAL A 87 -11.18 -7.73 0.62
CA VAL A 87 -11.16 -8.21 -0.76
C VAL A 87 -12.57 -8.61 -1.20
N ASN A 88 -13.33 -9.31 -0.35
CA ASN A 88 -14.71 -9.63 -0.64
C ASN A 88 -15.60 -8.38 -0.75
N GLU A 89 -15.40 -7.36 0.09
CA GLU A 89 -16.12 -6.09 0.01
C GLU A 89 -15.82 -5.35 -1.31
N TYR A 90 -14.54 -5.29 -1.71
CA TYR A 90 -14.09 -4.68 -2.96
C TYR A 90 -14.63 -5.41 -4.19
N CYS A 91 -14.66 -6.74 -4.17
CA CYS A 91 -15.23 -7.50 -5.27
C CYS A 91 -16.73 -7.26 -5.46
N THR A 92 -17.46 -6.97 -4.38
CA THR A 92 -18.89 -6.64 -4.45
C THR A 92 -19.18 -5.17 -4.75
N ASN A 93 -18.18 -4.29 -4.65
CA ASN A 93 -18.34 -2.85 -4.78
C ASN A 93 -17.10 -2.22 -5.43
N GLU A 94 -17.15 -2.08 -6.75
CA GLU A 94 -16.07 -1.48 -7.55
C GLU A 94 -15.81 -0.02 -7.17
N GLU A 95 -16.84 0.78 -6.85
CA GLU A 95 -16.66 2.18 -6.42
C GLU A 95 -15.84 2.28 -5.12
N LEU A 96 -16.06 1.34 -4.20
CA LEU A 96 -15.28 1.25 -2.96
C LEU A 96 -13.82 0.88 -3.26
N PHE A 97 -13.60 -0.05 -4.18
CA PHE A 97 -12.26 -0.43 -4.62
C PHE A 97 -11.50 0.74 -5.24
N ASP A 98 -12.12 1.49 -6.16
CA ASP A 98 -11.49 2.63 -6.83
C ASP A 98 -11.14 3.72 -5.82
N LYS A 99 -12.07 4.04 -4.91
CA LYS A 99 -11.85 5.04 -3.85
C LYS A 99 -10.68 4.66 -2.93
N GLU A 100 -10.64 3.41 -2.47
CA GLU A 100 -9.55 2.96 -1.60
C GLU A 100 -8.22 2.83 -2.37
N SER A 101 -8.25 2.49 -3.66
CA SER A 101 -7.05 2.45 -4.51
C SER A 101 -6.39 3.83 -4.65
N VAL A 102 -7.19 4.89 -4.81
CA VAL A 102 -6.69 6.28 -4.80
C VAL A 102 -6.04 6.60 -3.46
N LYS A 103 -6.73 6.30 -2.35
CA LYS A 103 -6.21 6.54 -1.01
C LYS A 103 -4.90 5.79 -0.73
N ILE A 104 -4.80 4.52 -1.15
CA ILE A 104 -3.56 3.74 -1.03
C ILE A 104 -2.45 4.37 -1.87
N SER A 105 -2.74 4.84 -3.08
CA SER A 105 -1.75 5.52 -3.92
C SER A 105 -1.19 6.76 -3.20
N ASP A 106 -2.06 7.56 -2.58
CA ASP A 106 -1.65 8.75 -1.83
C ASP A 106 -0.80 8.39 -0.60
N LEU A 107 -1.14 7.30 0.11
CA LEU A 107 -0.32 6.80 1.22
C LEU A 107 1.06 6.32 0.77
N LEU A 108 1.15 5.64 -0.38
CA LEU A 108 2.42 5.21 -0.96
C LEU A 108 3.31 6.39 -1.37
N ILE A 109 2.71 7.51 -1.78
CA ILE A 109 3.46 8.73 -2.12
C ILE A 109 3.97 9.41 -0.86
N GLN A 110 3.15 9.49 0.18
CA GLN A 110 3.52 10.10 1.47
C GLN A 110 4.60 9.29 2.21
N ASP A 111 4.56 7.97 2.10
CA ASP A 111 5.54 7.05 2.68
C ASP A 111 6.03 6.06 1.62
N ILE A 112 7.07 6.48 0.90
CA ILE A 112 7.65 5.69 -0.20
C ILE A 112 8.23 4.35 0.27
N GLN A 113 8.51 4.18 1.56
CA GLN A 113 9.00 2.89 2.09
C GLN A 113 7.93 1.80 2.00
N LEU A 114 6.64 2.18 2.04
CA LEU A 114 5.53 1.24 1.85
C LEU A 114 5.53 0.64 0.43
N TYR A 115 6.20 1.28 -0.53
CA TYR A 115 6.32 0.74 -1.89
C TYR A 115 7.10 -0.58 -1.94
N ALA A 116 7.97 -0.86 -0.96
CA ALA A 116 8.64 -2.16 -0.85
C ALA A 116 7.64 -3.33 -0.74
N LEU A 117 6.46 -3.09 -0.15
CA LEU A 117 5.40 -4.09 -0.09
C LEU A 117 4.79 -4.36 -1.46
N VAL A 118 4.65 -3.32 -2.28
CA VAL A 118 4.17 -3.44 -3.66
C VAL A 118 5.16 -4.24 -4.50
N ASP A 119 6.45 -3.91 -4.40
CA ASP A 119 7.53 -4.65 -5.06
C ASP A 119 7.53 -6.13 -4.65
N GLU A 120 7.32 -6.41 -3.36
CA GLU A 120 7.29 -7.78 -2.88
C GLU A 120 6.07 -8.54 -3.42
N MET A 121 4.87 -7.94 -3.40
CA MET A 121 3.64 -8.60 -3.82
C MET A 121 3.53 -8.78 -5.34
N LEU A 122 4.18 -7.93 -6.14
CA LEU A 122 4.12 -7.98 -7.61
C LEU A 122 5.44 -8.42 -8.27
N LYS A 123 6.30 -9.10 -7.51
CA LYS A 123 7.63 -9.55 -7.97
C LYS A 123 7.59 -10.56 -9.13
N GLU A 124 6.56 -11.41 -9.23
CA GLU A 124 6.51 -12.46 -10.25
C GLU A 124 6.32 -11.88 -11.66
N ASP A 125 6.91 -12.53 -12.66
CA ASP A 125 6.90 -12.07 -14.06
C ASP A 125 5.50 -11.83 -14.61
N LYS A 126 4.51 -12.62 -14.18
CA LYS A 126 3.12 -12.46 -14.58
C LYS A 126 2.47 -11.15 -14.12
N TYR A 127 3.04 -10.48 -13.12
CA TYR A 127 2.56 -9.20 -12.59
C TYR A 127 3.39 -8.00 -13.05
N GLN A 128 4.40 -8.21 -13.91
CA GLN A 128 5.34 -7.16 -14.33
C GLN A 128 4.66 -5.96 -15.01
N VAL A 129 3.59 -6.20 -15.78
CA VAL A 129 2.86 -5.12 -16.44
C VAL A 129 2.16 -4.24 -15.40
N GLN A 130 1.42 -4.84 -14.48
CA GLN A 130 0.73 -4.13 -13.40
C GLN A 130 1.73 -3.41 -12.49
N HIS A 131 2.84 -4.08 -12.18
CA HIS A 131 3.93 -3.53 -11.39
C HIS A 131 4.55 -2.30 -12.04
N THR A 132 4.87 -2.38 -13.34
CA THR A 132 5.46 -1.27 -14.11
C THR A 132 4.50 -0.08 -14.20
N ILE A 133 3.21 -0.33 -14.45
CA ILE A 133 2.19 0.72 -14.50
C ILE A 133 2.10 1.43 -13.15
N LEU A 134 1.96 0.66 -12.06
CA LEU A 134 1.85 1.21 -10.72
C LEU A 134 3.13 1.98 -10.34
N LYS A 135 4.31 1.45 -10.67
CA LYS A 135 5.60 2.12 -10.49
C LYS A 135 5.66 3.47 -11.22
N GLY A 136 5.25 3.50 -12.48
CA GLY A 136 5.22 4.72 -13.28
C GLY A 136 4.29 5.78 -12.68
N ILE A 137 3.09 5.37 -12.24
CA ILE A 137 2.11 6.27 -11.60
C ILE A 137 2.66 6.82 -10.29
N ILE A 138 3.14 5.97 -9.39
CA ILE A 138 3.65 6.40 -8.08
C ILE A 138 4.88 7.29 -8.25
N LYS A 139 5.83 6.91 -9.11
CA LYS A 139 7.02 7.72 -9.39
C LYS A 139 6.63 9.12 -9.88
N ARG A 140 5.77 9.19 -10.90
CA ARG A 140 5.34 10.49 -11.45
C ARG A 140 4.68 11.36 -10.39
N LYS A 141 3.75 10.80 -9.61
CA LYS A 141 3.07 11.56 -8.56
C LYS A 141 4.02 11.99 -7.43
N TYR A 142 4.99 11.14 -7.08
CA TYR A 142 6.01 11.47 -6.10
C TYR A 142 6.90 12.62 -6.60
N ASP A 143 7.38 12.53 -7.84
CA ASP A 143 8.21 13.57 -8.47
C ASP A 143 7.43 14.90 -8.57
N GLU A 144 6.12 14.86 -8.88
CA GLU A 144 5.24 16.03 -8.87
C GLU A 144 5.08 16.61 -7.46
N ALA A 145 4.82 15.78 -6.46
CA ALA A 145 4.60 16.20 -5.07
C ALA A 145 5.86 16.73 -4.37
N TYR A 146 7.03 16.22 -4.72
CA TYR A 146 8.31 16.55 -4.10
C TYR A 146 9.28 17.28 -5.04
N SER A 147 8.74 17.98 -6.04
CA SER A 147 9.52 18.90 -6.87
C SER A 147 9.81 20.20 -6.10
N LEU A 148 11.09 20.56 -5.98
CA LEU A 148 11.47 21.86 -5.45
C LEU A 148 11.14 22.94 -6.48
N ASN A 149 10.43 23.98 -6.07
CA ASN A 149 10.30 25.17 -6.90
C ASN A 149 11.66 25.91 -6.96
N SER A 150 11.78 26.86 -7.88
CA SER A 150 13.04 27.59 -8.09
C SER A 150 13.50 28.36 -6.84
N GLU A 151 12.56 28.87 -6.05
CA GLU A 151 12.85 29.65 -4.84
C GLU A 151 13.40 28.75 -3.73
N ASP A 152 12.75 27.63 -3.46
CA ASP A 152 13.16 26.63 -2.48
C ASP A 152 14.51 26.04 -2.84
N ARG A 153 14.79 25.84 -4.14
CA ARG A 153 16.09 25.38 -4.61
C ARG A 153 17.19 26.39 -4.31
N ILE A 154 16.97 27.68 -4.56
CA ILE A 154 17.94 28.73 -4.24
C ILE A 154 18.18 28.79 -2.73
N LEU A 155 17.12 28.67 -1.93
CA LEU A 155 17.23 28.66 -0.47
C LEU A 155 18.04 27.46 0.03
N LEU A 156 17.81 26.27 -0.52
CA LEU A 156 18.58 25.06 -0.21
C LEU A 156 20.05 25.23 -0.59
N GLU A 157 20.34 25.69 -1.80
CA GLU A 157 21.73 25.93 -2.26
C GLU A 157 22.44 26.94 -1.34
N TYR A 158 21.73 27.96 -0.85
CA TYR A 158 22.29 28.92 0.11
C TYR A 158 22.58 28.27 1.47
N GLN A 159 21.66 27.46 2.00
CA GLN A 159 21.85 26.73 3.26
C GLN A 159 23.00 25.73 3.20
N GLU A 160 23.14 25.01 2.08
CA GLU A 160 24.24 24.08 1.84
C GLU A 160 25.60 24.81 1.85
N ARG A 161 25.72 25.95 1.15
CA ARG A 161 26.95 26.76 1.16
C ARG A 161 27.33 27.24 2.57
N LEU A 162 26.35 27.66 3.38
CA LEU A 162 26.58 28.06 4.77
C LEU A 162 27.09 26.90 5.63
N LEU A 163 26.52 25.71 5.45
CA LEU A 163 26.95 24.50 6.16
C LEU A 163 28.37 24.10 5.77
N GLU A 164 28.71 24.11 4.47
CA GLU A 164 30.07 23.83 3.98
C GLU A 164 31.11 24.79 4.59
N HIS A 165 30.80 26.09 4.65
CA HIS A 165 31.69 27.09 5.26
C HIS A 165 31.85 26.87 6.76
N SER A 166 30.76 26.48 7.45
CA SER A 166 30.82 26.16 8.89
C SER A 166 31.70 24.93 9.15
N HIS A 167 31.54 23.86 8.38
CA HIS A 167 32.36 22.64 8.49
C HIS A 167 33.84 22.91 8.22
N ALA A 168 34.17 23.73 7.22
CA ALA A 168 35.54 24.15 6.95
C ALA A 168 36.14 24.95 8.13
N SER A 169 35.35 25.83 8.76
CA SER A 169 35.79 26.60 9.92
C SER A 169 36.01 25.75 11.18
N PHE A 170 35.17 24.72 11.41
CA PHE A 170 35.33 23.78 12.54
C PHE A 170 36.49 22.82 12.34
N SER A 171 36.73 22.36 11.11
CA SER A 171 37.89 21.52 10.78
C SER A 171 39.20 22.26 11.09
N ASN A 172 39.31 23.53 10.71
CA ASN A 172 40.48 24.36 10.99
C ASN A 172 40.72 24.65 12.49
N LYS A 173 39.70 24.53 13.35
CA LYS A 173 39.86 24.70 14.81
C LYS A 173 40.34 23.44 15.52
N LYS A 174 40.17 22.23 14.95
CA LYS A 174 40.68 20.99 15.57
C LYS A 174 42.19 20.77 15.40
N PHE A 175 42.85 21.56 14.55
CA PHE A 175 44.28 21.44 14.27
C PHE A 175 45.13 22.60 14.85
N LYS A 176 44.62 23.33 15.84
CA LYS A 176 45.42 24.27 16.66
C LYS A 176 45.40 23.84 18.12
#